data_AF-A0A4R4LQ90-F1
#
_entry.id   AF-A0A4R4LQ90-F1
#
_cell.length_a   1.000
_cell.length_b   1.000
_cell.length_c   1.000
_cell.angle_alpha   90.00
_cell.angle_beta   90.00
_cell.angle_gamma   90.00
#
_symmetry.space_group_name_H-M   'P 1'
#
loop_
_entity.id
_entity.type
_entity.pdbx_description
1 polymer ?
#
loop_
_entity_poly.entity_id
_entity_poly.type
_entity_poly.pdbx_seq_one_letter_code
_entity_poly.pdbx_strand_id
1 'polypeptide(L)'
;MSIQDIIEGKKQWRAHVARVKALPPDYQIVYKEMQRYLFKVGPIGLADGRLLPEIVDFFEEGVAAGTGVLELIGNDVAAFCDDLIKDSRTYADDYQKSLSGKPRTDET
;
A
#
# COMPACT_ATOMS: atom_id res chain seq x y z
N MET A 1 20.40 -12.46 -3.10
CA MET A 1 20.08 -11.37 -4.04
C MET A 1 21.25 -11.22 -5.00
N SER A 2 21.02 -11.45 -6.29
CA SER A 2 21.99 -11.25 -7.37
C SER A 2 21.99 -9.79 -7.82
N ILE A 3 23.09 -9.32 -8.42
CA ILE A 3 23.16 -7.99 -9.07
C ILE A 3 22.08 -7.87 -10.16
N GLN A 4 21.75 -8.97 -10.82
CA GLN A 4 20.68 -9.03 -11.83
C GLN A 4 19.31 -8.68 -11.22
N ASP A 5 19.00 -9.21 -10.03
CA ASP A 5 17.75 -8.94 -9.31
C ASP A 5 17.63 -7.45 -8.95
N ILE A 6 18.73 -6.83 -8.54
CA ILE A 6 18.78 -5.40 -8.19
C ILE A 6 18.52 -4.52 -9.43
N ILE A 7 19.10 -4.88 -10.57
CA ILE A 7 18.92 -4.14 -11.83
C ILE A 7 17.46 -4.24 -12.30
N GLU A 8 16.88 -5.45 -12.28
CA GLU A 8 15.49 -5.65 -12.70
C GLU A 8 14.51 -4.95 -11.75
N GLY A 9 14.72 -5.06 -10.43
CA GLY A 9 13.91 -4.34 -9.45
C GLY A 9 13.95 -2.82 -9.65
N LYS A 10 15.13 -2.25 -9.98
CA LYS A 10 15.25 -0.81 -10.27
C LYS A 10 14.56 -0.42 -11.57
N LYS A 11 14.54 -1.30 -12.57
CA LYS A 11 13.83 -1.09 -13.83
C LYS A 11 12.32 -1.10 -13.61
N GLN A 12 11.81 -2.08 -12.87
CA GLN A 12 10.40 -2.17 -12.48
C GLN A 12 9.96 -0.94 -11.68
N TRP A 13 10.77 -0.50 -10.70
CA TRP A 13 10.50 0.71 -9.93
C TRP A 13 10.41 1.97 -10.81
N ARG A 14 11.31 2.11 -11.80
CA ARG A 14 11.26 3.25 -12.72
C ARG A 14 10.02 3.23 -13.60
N ALA A 15 9.65 2.06 -14.11
CA ALA A 15 8.42 1.91 -14.88
C ALA A 15 7.20 2.28 -14.03
N HIS A 16 7.15 1.80 -12.79
CA HIS A 16 6.12 2.12 -11.82
C HIS A 16 5.97 3.63 -11.59
N VAL A 17 7.08 4.32 -11.31
CA VAL A 17 7.08 5.77 -11.10
C VAL A 17 6.64 6.53 -12.36
N ALA A 18 6.98 6.04 -13.55
CA ALA A 18 6.54 6.65 -14.80
C ALA A 18 5.02 6.54 -14.99
N ARG A 19 4.43 5.38 -14.67
CA ARG A 19 2.97 5.17 -14.71
C ARG A 19 2.23 6.11 -13.77
N VAL A 20 2.68 6.20 -12.52
CA VAL A 20 2.12 7.14 -11.53
C VAL A 20 2.16 8.58 -12.06
N LYS A 21 3.27 9.01 -12.67
CA LYS A 21 3.40 10.37 -13.22
C LYS A 21 2.51 10.66 -14.43
N ALA A 22 2.04 9.62 -15.13
CA ALA A 22 1.14 9.77 -16.26
C ALA A 22 -0.33 9.95 -15.83
N LEU A 23 -0.66 9.64 -14.56
CA LEU A 23 -1.99 9.83 -14.01
C LEU A 23 -2.34 11.34 -13.89
N PRO A 24 -3.63 11.70 -13.87
CA PRO A 24 -4.06 13.07 -13.56
C PRO A 24 -3.56 13.57 -12.19
N PRO A 25 -3.43 14.90 -11.98
CA PRO A 25 -2.79 15.45 -10.78
C PRO A 25 -3.45 15.05 -9.45
N ASP A 26 -4.77 14.94 -9.42
CA ASP A 26 -5.56 14.48 -8.27
C ASP A 26 -5.24 13.02 -7.92
N TYR A 27 -5.23 12.13 -8.92
CA TYR A 27 -4.82 10.74 -8.77
C TYR A 27 -3.38 10.61 -8.24
N GLN A 28 -2.45 11.44 -8.74
CA GLN A 28 -1.07 11.46 -8.25
C GLN A 28 -0.95 11.84 -6.77
N ILE A 29 -1.76 12.79 -6.31
CA ILE A 29 -1.76 13.23 -4.90
C ILE A 29 -2.27 12.11 -4.01
N VAL A 30 -3.42 11.54 -4.34
CA VAL A 30 -4.02 10.45 -3.57
C VAL A 30 -3.10 9.25 -3.54
N TYR A 31 -2.53 8.86 -4.70
CA TYR A 31 -1.59 7.75 -4.78
C TYR A 31 -0.40 7.93 -3.81
N LYS A 32 0.16 9.14 -3.71
CA LYS A 32 1.27 9.43 -2.78
C LYS A 32 0.84 9.34 -1.32
N GLU A 33 -0.35 9.81 -0.97
CA GLU A 33 -0.85 9.71 0.40
C GLU A 33 -1.16 8.26 0.78
N MET A 34 -1.76 7.47 -0.12
CA MET A 34 -1.93 6.02 0.05
C MET A 34 -0.58 5.33 0.23
N GLN A 35 0.40 5.62 -0.63
CA GLN A 35 1.74 5.06 -0.53
C GLN A 35 2.36 5.37 0.84
N ARG A 36 2.28 6.62 1.33
CA ARG A 36 2.78 7.01 2.65
C ARG A 36 2.06 6.27 3.78
N TYR A 37 0.74 6.14 3.69
CA TYR A 37 -0.08 5.46 4.69
C TYR A 37 0.28 3.97 4.75
N LEU A 38 0.28 3.28 3.60
CA LEU A 38 0.62 1.87 3.49
C LEU A 38 2.05 1.57 3.97
N PHE A 39 3.03 2.44 3.70
CA PHE A 39 4.37 2.26 4.28
C PHE A 39 4.41 2.38 5.81
N LYS A 40 3.44 3.07 6.42
CA LYS A 40 3.36 3.23 7.87
C LYS A 40 2.55 2.12 8.54
N VAL A 41 1.43 1.73 7.96
CA VAL A 41 0.45 0.81 8.61
C VAL A 41 0.34 -0.55 7.95
N GLY A 42 0.87 -0.70 6.74
CA GLY A 42 0.54 -1.83 5.88
C GLY A 42 1.21 -3.16 6.25
N PRO A 43 0.96 -4.21 5.45
CA PRO A 43 1.37 -5.58 5.74
C PRO A 43 2.88 -5.72 5.93
N ILE A 44 3.29 -6.72 6.71
CA ILE A 44 4.71 -7.09 6.83
C ILE A 44 5.28 -7.51 5.47
N GLY A 45 4.42 -8.02 4.58
CA GLY A 45 4.70 -8.39 3.18
C GLY A 45 4.46 -7.30 2.14
N LEU A 46 4.26 -6.03 2.52
CA LEU A 46 4.13 -4.92 1.56
C LEU A 46 5.40 -4.78 0.68
N ALA A 47 6.53 -5.32 1.17
CA ALA A 47 7.78 -5.47 0.45
C ALA A 47 7.73 -6.45 -0.74
N ASP A 48 6.69 -7.28 -0.88
CA ASP A 48 6.51 -8.19 -2.03
C ASP A 48 6.24 -7.42 -3.34
N GLY A 49 6.01 -6.11 -3.23
CA GLY A 49 6.06 -5.17 -4.36
C GLY A 49 4.88 -5.23 -5.31
N ARG A 50 3.86 -6.04 -5.05
CA ARG A 50 2.67 -6.21 -5.91
C ARG A 50 1.56 -5.19 -5.63
N LEU A 51 1.39 -4.81 -4.37
CA LEU A 51 0.29 -3.93 -3.95
C LEU A 51 0.33 -2.56 -4.64
N LEU A 52 1.52 -1.95 -4.72
CA LEU A 52 1.67 -0.63 -5.34
C LEU A 52 1.35 -0.65 -6.85
N PRO A 53 1.89 -1.60 -7.66
CA PRO A 53 1.45 -1.82 -9.04
C PRO A 53 -0.05 -2.02 -9.21
N GLU A 54 -0.68 -2.87 -8.38
CA GLU A 54 -2.12 -3.15 -8.45
C GLU A 54 -2.97 -1.89 -8.20
N ILE A 55 -2.56 -1.02 -7.27
CA ILE A 55 -3.22 0.28 -7.05
C ILE A 55 -3.11 1.16 -8.29
N VAL A 56 -1.95 1.15 -8.97
CA VAL A 56 -1.77 1.93 -10.21
C VAL A 56 -2.63 1.38 -11.33
N ASP A 57 -2.72 0.06 -11.49
CA ASP A 57 -3.62 -0.59 -12.47
C ASP A 57 -5.07 -0.14 -12.23
N PHE A 58 -5.54 -0.19 -10.98
CA PHE A 58 -6.88 0.27 -10.59
C PHE A 58 -7.12 1.77 -10.88
N PHE A 59 -6.11 2.61 -10.65
CA PHE A 59 -6.21 4.04 -10.95
C PHE A 59 -6.23 4.32 -12.46
N GLU A 60 -5.46 3.59 -13.25
CA GLU A 60 -5.50 3.70 -14.72
C GLU A 60 -6.89 3.33 -15.28
N GLU A 61 -7.54 2.30 -14.71
CA GLU A 61 -8.93 1.94 -15.06
C GLU A 61 -9.92 3.05 -14.68
N GLY A 62 -9.81 3.63 -13.48
CA GLY A 62 -10.65 4.75 -13.05
C GLY A 62 -10.49 6.00 -13.94
N VAL A 63 -9.27 6.29 -14.36
CA VAL A 63 -8.98 7.38 -15.31
C VAL A 63 -9.59 7.08 -16.68
N ALA A 64 -9.48 5.85 -17.17
CA ALA A 64 -10.08 5.43 -18.44
C ALA A 64 -11.62 5.51 -18.41
N ALA A 65 -12.23 5.28 -17.25
CA ALA A 65 -13.66 5.46 -17.02
C ALA A 65 -14.09 6.93 -16.84
N GLY A 66 -13.13 7.86 -16.71
CA GLY A 66 -13.41 9.28 -16.49
C GLY A 66 -13.92 9.61 -15.08
N THR A 67 -13.72 8.71 -14.11
CA THR A 67 -14.16 8.87 -12.73
C THR A 67 -13.16 9.74 -11.96
N GLY A 68 -13.63 10.59 -11.04
CA GLY A 68 -12.73 11.33 -10.15
C GLY A 68 -12.12 10.41 -9.10
N VAL A 69 -10.88 10.66 -8.65
CA VAL A 69 -10.20 9.75 -7.71
C VAL A 69 -10.97 9.55 -6.40
N LEU A 70 -11.56 10.61 -5.82
CA LEU A 70 -12.35 10.50 -4.58
C LEU A 70 -13.73 9.88 -4.81
N GLU A 71 -14.25 9.91 -6.04
CA GLU A 71 -15.45 9.16 -6.42
C GLU A 71 -15.14 7.67 -6.55
N LEU A 72 -13.92 7.33 -6.98
CA LEU A 72 -13.44 5.96 -7.14
C LEU A 72 -13.16 5.27 -5.80
N ILE A 73 -12.46 5.95 -4.88
CA ILE A 73 -12.03 5.36 -3.59
C ILE A 73 -12.81 5.84 -2.37
N GLY A 74 -13.63 6.88 -2.53
CA GLY A 74 -14.29 7.57 -1.42
C GLY A 74 -13.43 8.68 -0.80
N ASN A 75 -14.05 9.47 0.08
CA ASN A 75 -13.40 10.61 0.74
C ASN A 75 -12.43 10.19 1.87
N ASP A 76 -12.54 8.95 2.36
CA ASP A 76 -11.68 8.42 3.41
C ASP A 76 -10.62 7.47 2.82
N VAL A 77 -9.48 8.06 2.46
CA VAL A 77 -8.35 7.34 1.86
C VAL A 77 -7.76 6.30 2.82
N ALA A 78 -7.78 6.58 4.12
CA ALA A 78 -7.25 5.67 5.12
C ALA A 78 -8.15 4.44 5.26
N ALA A 79 -9.47 4.64 5.36
CA ALA A 79 -10.42 3.54 5.41
C ALA A 79 -10.34 2.66 4.16
N PHE A 80 -10.20 3.25 2.97
CA PHE A 80 -9.97 2.49 1.74
C PHE A 80 -8.69 1.64 1.81
N CYS A 81 -7.59 2.22 2.30
CA CYS A 81 -6.33 1.50 2.44
C CYS A 81 -6.42 0.37 3.48
N ASP A 82 -7.13 0.59 4.60
CA ASP A 82 -7.36 -0.42 5.63
C ASP A 82 -8.15 -1.61 5.05
N ASP A 83 -9.20 -1.33 4.26
CA ASP A 83 -9.99 -2.36 3.57
C ASP A 83 -9.16 -3.12 2.52
N LEU A 84 -8.22 -2.45 1.86
CA LEU A 84 -7.34 -3.06 0.87
C LEU A 84 -6.37 -4.08 1.49
N ILE A 85 -5.97 -3.87 2.74
CA ILE A 85 -4.98 -4.71 3.42
C ILE A 85 -5.58 -5.63 4.49
N LYS A 86 -6.91 -5.60 4.71
CA LYS A 86 -7.58 -6.29 5.82
C LYS A 86 -7.34 -7.80 5.91
N ASP A 87 -7.13 -8.45 4.77
CA ASP A 87 -6.88 -9.90 4.69
C ASP A 87 -5.38 -10.26 4.69
N SER A 88 -4.51 -9.26 4.85
CA SER A 88 -3.06 -9.41 4.87
C SER A 88 -2.51 -9.24 6.29
N ARG A 89 -1.52 -10.05 6.67
CA ARG A 89 -0.88 -9.95 7.99
C ARG A 89 -0.10 -8.64 8.13
N THR A 90 -0.49 -7.81 9.09
CA THR A 90 0.09 -6.50 9.38
C THR A 90 1.06 -6.51 10.56
N TYR A 91 1.87 -5.45 10.68
CA TYR A 91 2.71 -5.24 11.85
C TYR A 91 1.89 -5.10 13.14
N ALA A 92 0.66 -4.60 13.05
CA ALA A 92 -0.26 -4.50 14.18
C ALA A 92 -0.67 -5.88 14.71
N ASP A 93 -0.96 -6.85 13.82
CA ASP A 93 -1.30 -8.23 14.20
C ASP A 93 -0.16 -8.89 14.98
N ASP A 94 1.08 -8.70 14.52
CA ASP A 94 2.27 -9.24 15.19
C ASP A 94 2.50 -8.58 16.56
N TYR A 95 2.28 -7.27 16.66
CA TYR A 95 2.36 -6.57 17.93
C TYR A 95 1.28 -7.04 18.93
N GLN A 96 0.02 -7.18 18.50
CA GLN A 96 -1.07 -7.71 19.35
C GLN A 96 -0.80 -9.14 19.82
N LYS A 97 -0.24 -10.00 18.97
CA LYS A 97 0.18 -11.35 19.34
C LYS A 97 1.29 -11.32 20.40
N SER A 98 2.23 -10.38 20.31
CA SER A 98 3.30 -10.22 21.30
C SER A 98 2.78 -9.75 22.67
N LEU A 99 1.77 -8.87 22.69
CA LEU A 99 1.16 -8.36 23.92
C LEU A 99 0.27 -9.39 24.61
N SER A 100 -0.52 -10.14 23.83
CA SER A 100 -1.37 -11.23 24.34
C SER A 100 -0.57 -12.45 24.83
N GLY A 101 0.71 -12.56 24.47
CA GLY A 101 1.63 -13.63 24.91
C GLY A 101 2.36 -13.39 26.24
N LYS A 102 2.20 -12.23 26.90
CA LYS A 102 2.75 -12.01 28.25
C LYS A 102 1.68 -12.34 29.29
N PRO A 103 1.85 -13.39 30.13
CA PRO A 103 1.03 -13.52 31.32
C PRO A 103 1.28 -12.28 32.19
N ARG A 104 0.18 -11.65 32.62
CA ARG A 104 0.23 -10.69 33.72
C ARG A 104 0.76 -11.47 34.92
N THR A 105 1.99 -11.21 35.33
CA THR A 105 2.45 -11.57 36.67
C THR A 105 1.95 -10.46 37.59
N ASP A 106 0.69 -10.58 37.98
CA ASP A 106 0.18 -9.95 39.17
C ASP A 106 0.78 -10.68 40.38
N GLU A 107 1.95 -10.20 40.81
CA GLU A 107 2.54 -10.56 42.09
C GLU A 107 1.72 -9.90 43.21
N THR A 108 1.32 -10.73 44.17
CA THR A 108 0.52 -10.41 45.37
C THR A 108 1.39 -9.85 46.49
#